data_AF-A0A840YPQ0-F1
#
_entry.id   AF-A0A840YPQ0-F1
#
_cell.length_a   1.000
_cell.length_b   1.000
_cell.length_c   1.000
_cell.angle_alpha   90.00
_cell.angle_beta   90.00
_cell.angle_gamma   90.00
#
_symmetry.space_group_name_H-M   'P 1'
#
loop_
_entity.id
_entity.type
_entity.pdbx_description
1 polymer ?
#
loop_
_entity_poly.entity_id
_entity_poly.type
_entity_poly.pdbx_seq_one_letter_code
_entity_poly.pdbx_strand_id
1 'polypeptide(L)' 'MTICLLQRDAKREALLEFPPPKRLLKGLPHGRLQLDDATITRCARAAISAGWEPMSRGKPMVFTVDAEGN' A
#
# COMPACT_ATOMS: atom_id res chain seq x y z
N MET A 1 -6.15 -0.44 -6.59
CA MET A 1 -6.23 0.70 -5.64
C MET A 1 -4.83 0.97 -5.17
N THR A 2 -4.43 2.22 -4.95
CA THR A 2 -3.04 2.53 -4.55
C THR A 2 -3.03 3.34 -3.26
N ILE A 3 -2.14 2.98 -2.34
CA ILE A 3 -1.84 3.77 -1.14
C ILE A 3 -0.39 4.22 -1.16
N CYS A 4 -0.11 5.33 -0.48
CA CYS A 4 1.25 5.82 -0.26
C CYS A 4 1.58 5.73 1.23
N LEU A 5 2.72 5.10 1.56
CA LEU A 5 3.31 5.12 2.87
C LEU A 5 4.45 6.12 2.90
N LEU A 6 4.40 7.01 3.89
CA LEU A 6 5.46 7.94 4.20
C LEU A 6 5.68 7.94 5.72
N GLN A 7 6.88 7.55 6.14
CA GLN A 7 7.27 7.67 7.54
C GLN A 7 7.40 9.16 7.89
N ARG A 8 6.94 9.54 9.09
CA ARG A 8 7.11 10.91 9.58
C ARG A 8 8.60 11.27 9.59
N ASP A 9 8.92 12.47 9.10
CA ASP A 9 10.27 13.00 8.97
C ASP A 9 11.19 12.26 7.97
N ALA A 10 10.64 11.30 7.22
CA ALA A 10 11.31 10.66 6.10
C ALA A 10 10.96 11.35 4.77
N LYS A 11 11.67 10.97 3.70
CA LYS A 11 11.46 11.52 2.35
C LYS A 11 11.21 10.47 1.28
N ARG A 12 11.43 9.18 1.58
CA ARG A 12 11.26 8.12 0.60
C ARG A 12 9.96 7.39 0.83
N GLU A 13 9.06 7.52 -0.13
CA GLU A 13 7.75 6.92 -0.11
C GLU A 13 7.78 5.46 -0.59
N ALA A 14 6.80 4.69 -0.13
CA ALA A 14 6.42 3.41 -0.74
C ALA A 14 4.99 3.51 -1.28
N LEU A 15 4.82 3.26 -2.57
CA LEU A 15 3.53 3.15 -3.24
C LEU A 15 3.15 1.67 -3.27
N LEU A 16 1.99 1.31 -2.68
CA LEU A 16 1.49 -0.05 -2.69
C LEU A 16 0.25 -0.16 -3.56
N GLU A 17 0.33 -1.04 -4.55
CA GLU A 17 -0.70 -1.30 -5.54
C GLU A 17 -1.45 -2.57 -5.19
N PHE A 18 -2.72 -2.40 -4.82
CA PHE A 18 -3.64 -3.49 -4.57
C PHE A 18 -4.38 -3.91 -5.84
N PRO A 19 -4.73 -5.21 -5.96
CA PRO A 19 -5.60 -5.68 -7.02
C PRO A 19 -6.97 -4.99 -6.97
N PRO A 20 -7.70 -4.94 -8.09
CA PRO A 20 -9.06 -4.45 -8.12
C PRO A 20 -9.95 -5.23 -7.14
N PRO A 21 -10.69 -4.54 -6.24
CA PRO A 21 -11.65 -5.20 -5.36
C PRO A 21 -12.67 -6.00 -6.17
N LYS A 22 -12.89 -7.28 -5.79
CA LYS A 22 -13.85 -8.16 -6.47
C LYS A 22 -15.27 -7.58 -6.55
N ARG A 23 -15.64 -6.68 -5.63
CA ARG A 23 -16.93 -5.97 -5.64
C ARG A 23 -17.07 -4.99 -6.81
N LEU A 24 -15.97 -4.35 -7.22
CA LEU A 24 -15.97 -3.47 -8.40
C LEU A 24 -16.13 -4.29 -9.69
N LEU A 25 -15.59 -5.51 -9.73
CA LEU A 25 -15.80 -6.44 -10.85
C LEU A 25 -17.27 -6.86 -11.01
N LYS A 26 -18.09 -6.72 -9.97
CA LYS A 26 -19.53 -7.02 -9.97
C LYS A 26 -20.42 -5.81 -10.28
N GLY A 27 -19.84 -4.69 -10.72
CA GLY A 27 -20.58 -3.48 -11.07
C GLY A 27 -21.19 -2.74 -9.87
N LEU A 28 -20.78 -3.05 -8.63
CA LEU A 28 -21.21 -2.29 -7.46
C LEU A 28 -20.51 -0.92 -7.46
N PRO A 29 -21.22 0.15 -7.05
CA PRO A 29 -20.66 1.49 -6.99
C PRO A 29 -19.40 1.52 -6.14
N HIS A 30 -18.48 2.41 -6.52
CA HIS A 30 -17.26 2.69 -5.77
C HIS A 30 -17.62 3.33 -4.43
N GLY A 31 -18.04 2.53 -3.44
CA GLY A 31 -17.94 2.94 -2.06
C GLY A 31 -16.48 3.28 -1.75
N ARG A 32 -16.23 4.23 -0.83
CA ARG A 32 -14.87 4.53 -0.39
C ARG A 32 -14.22 3.22 0.06
N LEU A 33 -13.16 2.82 -0.64
CA LEU A 33 -12.38 1.64 -0.28
C LEU A 33 -11.66 1.98 1.03
N GLN A 34 -12.13 1.37 2.11
CA GLN A 34 -11.53 1.52 3.43
C GLN A 34 -10.62 0.33 3.65
N LEU A 35 -9.38 0.61 4.02
CA LEU A 35 -8.46 -0.38 4.57
C LEU A 35 -8.58 -0.33 6.09
N ASP A 36 -8.60 -1.49 6.73
CA ASP A 36 -8.47 -1.58 8.18
C ASP A 36 -7.00 -1.42 8.62
N ASP A 37 -6.81 -1.08 9.90
CA ASP A 37 -5.49 -0.85 10.48
C ASP A 37 -4.58 -2.09 10.38
N ALA A 38 -5.16 -3.30 10.43
CA ALA A 38 -4.42 -4.55 10.29
C ALA A 38 -3.81 -4.69 8.89
N THR A 39 -4.56 -4.36 7.84
CA THR A 39 -4.14 -4.39 6.44
C THR A 39 -3.08 -3.31 6.17
N ILE A 40 -3.26 -2.11 6.73
CA ILE A 40 -2.24 -1.04 6.65
C ILE A 40 -0.94 -1.49 7.34
N THR A 41 -1.04 -2.14 8.50
CA THR A 41 0.13 -2.66 9.23
C THR A 41 0.85 -3.75 8.44
N ARG A 42 0.12 -4.65 7.77
CA ARG A 42 0.69 -5.66 6.87
C ARG A 42 1.43 -5.02 5.70
N CYS A 43 0.83 -4.04 5.04
CA CYS A 43 1.44 -3.29 3.94
C CYS A 43 2.79 -2.68 4.33
N ALA A 44 2.85 -2.03 5.50
CA ALA A 44 4.08 -1.45 6.00
C ALA A 44 5.17 -2.50 6.21
N ARG A 45 4.82 -3.66 6.80
CA ARG A 45 5.76 -4.77 7.01
C ARG A 45 6.22 -5.39 5.69
N ALA A 46 5.30 -5.58 4.74
CA ALA A 46 5.59 -6.11 3.42
C ALA A 46 6.57 -5.21 2.66
N ALA A 47 6.31 -3.91 2.61
CA ALA A 47 7.20 -2.93 1.98
C ALA A 47 8.60 -2.95 2.60
N ILE A 48 8.71 -2.93 3.93
CA ILE A 48 10.01 -2.99 4.62
C ILE A 48 10.75 -4.29 4.30
N SER A 49 10.04 -5.43 4.33
CA SER A 49 10.63 -6.75 4.04
C SER A 49 11.07 -6.88 2.57
N ALA A 50 10.40 -6.17 1.66
CA ALA A 50 10.74 -6.08 0.25
C ALA A 50 11.85 -5.04 -0.06
N GLY A 51 12.47 -4.45 0.97
CA GLY A 51 13.61 -3.54 0.82
C GLY A 51 13.26 -2.06 0.77
N TRP A 52 12.05 -1.67 1.19
CA TRP A 52 11.77 -0.26 1.44
C TRP A 52 12.50 0.21 2.70
N GLU A 53 13.43 1.15 2.53
CA GLU A 53 14.13 1.81 3.61
C GLU A 53 13.64 3.26 3.73
N PRO A 54 12.72 3.59 4.67
CA PRO A 54 12.06 4.90 4.69
C PRO A 54 13.04 6.07 4.87
N MET A 55 14.07 5.87 5.69
CA MET A 55 15.09 6.88 6.01
C MET A 55 16.12 7.09 4.90
N SER A 56 16.15 6.21 3.90
CA SER A 56 17.04 6.36 2.76
C SER A 56 16.56 7.50 1.85
N ARG A 57 17.43 7.97 0.97
CA ARG A 57 17.07 8.94 -0.08
C ARG A 57 16.86 8.20 -1.39
N GLY A 58 15.97 8.73 -2.23
CA GLY A 58 15.76 8.19 -3.55
C GLY A 58 14.36 8.45 -4.07
N LYS A 59 14.08 7.84 -5.22
CA LYS A 59 12.73 7.83 -5.79
C LYS A 59 11.80 6.97 -4.93
N PRO A 60 10.48 7.25 -4.94
CA PRO A 60 9.49 6.35 -4.39
C PRO A 60 9.66 4.92 -4.90
N MET A 61 9.45 3.94 -4.03
CA MET A 61 9.43 2.53 -4.42
C MET A 61 8.00 2.07 -4.64
N VAL A 62 7.78 1.26 -5.67
CA VAL A 62 6.46 0.71 -5.99
C VAL A 62 6.45 -0.78 -5.66
N PHE A 63 5.43 -1.21 -4.94
CA PHE A 63 5.20 -2.60 -4.56
C PHE A 63 3.80 -3.00 -4.99
N THR A 64 3.66 -4.22 -5.50
CA THR A 64 2.34 -4.83 -5.66
C THR A 64 2.07 -5.70 -4.45
N VAL A 65 0.90 -5.53 -3.85
CA VAL A 65 0.46 -6.35 -2.70
C VAL A 65 -0.80 -7.10 -3.05
N ASP A 66 -1.05 -8.20 -2.35
CA ASP A 66 -2.34 -8.89 -2.45
C ASP A 66 -3.49 -8.09 -1.81
N ALA A 67 -4.70 -8.65 -1.82
CA ALA A 67 -5.89 -7.99 -1.26
C ALA A 67 -5.83 -7.80 0.26
N GLU A 68 -4.91 -8.47 0.95
CA GLU A 68 -4.69 -8.44 2.39
C GLU A 68 -3.46 -7.60 2.81
N GLY A 69 -2.73 -7.08 1.83
CA GLY A 69 -1.57 -6.22 2.06
C GLY A 69 -0.25 -6.96 2.27
N ASN A 70 -0.12 -8.19 1.76
CA ASN A 70 1.16 -8.93 1.74
C ASN A 70 1.91 -8.74 0.43
#